data_AF-H0GSQ4-F1
#
_entry.id   AF-H0GSQ4-F1
#
_cell.length_a   1.000
_cell.length_b   1.000
_cell.length_c   1.000
_cell.angle_alpha   90.00
_cell.angle_beta   90.00
_cell.angle_gamma   90.00
#
_symmetry.space_group_name_H-M   'P 1'
#
loop_
_entity.id
_entity.type
_entity.pdbx_description
1 polymer ?
#
loop_
_entity_poly.entity_id
_entity_poly.type
_entity_poly.pdbx_seq_one_letter_code
_entity_poly.pdbx_strand_id
1 'polypeptide(L)'
;MQLLMITVPKRKKKIFRKKWKTIPEVYQQQPYPLNSDDHIEWMNCQTTQDEYDSRDFYAFHCFHRRIDQILKTDSVIDLTEVKNIYQGTSTDCEVDKIKYGVYKEACEMFWHRSYEVDNVSQSVINIETSNGLLLKLLASSATVAEQWVTKLKKIMQYWKSKQKEDTDRLLKTRRSNAGLLMLSGEEETKIGENTLRWIIEHGRADEHTFNANGISLSRPLIQKGSLYQKPHKHSVFSRYYVVLISGFIVLFHCFHRSTTGFAKEVLEYAHYMTIPIDDCYLYSGTTTELDLLQRDRTFDEINYGSHALPRVYGDGWRSVEDESSRCFTLWFGTRRALSSDRSRKKGEETLYTHACDGQSNFVDRSPPVEADLDNSNEPNNKDKIHFTKKLGVSGKSMVFMARSRQERDLWVMSIYYELERLRKTATFSIEGNQVT
;
A
#
# COMPACT_ATOMS: atom_id res chain seq x y z
N MET A 1 -12.59 16.21 8.45
CA MET A 1 -13.29 15.76 9.69
C MET A 1 -14.53 16.60 10.07
N GLN A 2 -15.15 17.37 9.16
CA GLN A 2 -16.46 18.01 9.40
C GLN A 2 -17.66 17.07 9.17
N LEU A 3 -17.47 15.93 8.51
CA LEU A 3 -18.57 15.03 8.09
C LEU A 3 -19.15 14.13 9.20
N LEU A 4 -18.49 13.99 10.35
CA LEU A 4 -19.04 13.21 11.49
C LEU A 4 -20.08 13.99 12.33
N MET A 5 -20.40 15.23 11.96
CA MET A 5 -21.29 16.11 12.74
C MET A 5 -22.78 16.02 12.39
N ILE A 6 -23.17 15.25 11.37
CA ILE A 6 -24.52 15.34 10.79
C ILE A 6 -25.56 14.52 11.59
N THR A 7 -25.19 13.44 12.27
CA THR A 7 -26.16 12.50 12.86
C THR A 7 -26.22 12.46 14.40
N VAL A 8 -25.63 13.43 15.11
CA VAL A 8 -25.65 13.45 16.58
C VAL A 8 -26.74 14.40 17.13
N PRO A 9 -27.60 13.95 18.07
CA PRO A 9 -28.66 14.77 18.68
C PRO A 9 -28.13 16.06 19.33
N LYS A 10 -28.87 17.17 19.19
CA LYS A 10 -28.46 18.53 19.65
C LYS A 10 -28.03 18.60 21.14
N ARG A 11 -28.59 17.75 22.02
CA ARG A 11 -28.19 17.65 23.44
C ARG A 11 -26.79 17.05 23.63
N LYS A 12 -26.46 15.98 22.91
CA LYS A 12 -25.11 15.37 22.93
C LYS A 12 -24.05 16.34 22.35
N LYS A 13 -24.42 17.16 21.36
CA LYS A 13 -23.55 18.21 20.78
C LYS A 13 -23.13 19.28 21.81
N LYS A 14 -24.02 19.72 22.70
CA LYS A 14 -23.69 20.71 23.75
C LYS A 14 -22.73 20.14 24.82
N ILE A 15 -22.92 18.88 25.22
CA ILE A 15 -22.07 18.20 26.20
C ILE A 15 -20.67 17.96 25.60
N PHE A 16 -20.59 17.50 24.34
CA PHE A 16 -19.34 17.34 23.61
C PHE A 16 -18.57 18.67 23.49
N ARG A 17 -19.23 19.76 23.09
CA ARG A 17 -18.60 21.09 22.97
C ARG A 17 -18.03 21.61 24.31
N LYS A 18 -18.65 21.30 25.44
CA LYS A 18 -18.11 21.65 26.77
C LYS A 18 -16.85 20.86 27.11
N LYS A 19 -16.82 19.56 26.79
CA LYS A 19 -15.63 18.71 26.99
C LYS A 19 -14.44 19.11 26.10
N TRP A 20 -14.67 19.76 24.96
CA TRP A 20 -13.57 20.15 24.05
C TRP A 20 -12.71 21.28 24.59
N LYS A 21 -13.28 22.18 25.41
CA LYS A 21 -12.52 23.27 26.04
C LYS A 21 -11.55 22.78 27.13
N THR A 22 -11.72 21.55 27.61
CA THR A 22 -10.87 20.94 28.65
C THR A 22 -9.81 19.99 28.08
N ILE A 23 -9.77 19.80 26.76
CA ILE A 23 -8.75 18.94 26.13
C ILE A 23 -7.46 19.78 26.01
N PRO A 24 -6.31 19.28 26.50
CA PRO A 24 -5.04 19.98 26.35
C PRO A 24 -4.66 20.11 24.87
N GLU A 25 -3.90 21.15 24.53
CA GLU A 25 -3.43 21.37 23.14
C GLU A 25 -2.60 20.19 22.63
N VAL A 26 -1.91 19.48 23.53
CA VAL A 26 -1.17 18.25 23.25
C VAL A 26 -1.68 17.16 24.17
N TYR A 27 -2.09 16.02 23.59
CA TYR A 27 -2.48 14.83 24.33
C TYR A 27 -1.76 13.61 23.76
N GLN A 28 -1.35 12.70 24.65
CA GLN A 28 -0.64 11.48 24.27
C GLN A 28 -1.64 10.35 24.02
N GLN A 29 -1.49 9.66 22.89
CA GLN A 29 -2.22 8.42 22.60
C GLN A 29 -1.24 7.26 22.48
N GLN A 30 -1.18 6.46 23.53
CA GLN A 30 -0.33 5.26 23.59
C GLN A 30 -1.19 4.07 24.03
N PRO A 31 -1.65 3.22 23.09
CA PRO A 31 -2.49 2.07 23.42
C PRO A 31 -1.75 0.97 24.19
N TYR A 32 -0.43 0.86 23.98
CA TYR A 32 0.44 -0.10 24.64
C TYR A 32 1.51 0.66 25.46
N PRO A 33 1.17 1.21 26.63
CA PRO A 33 2.15 1.78 27.55
C PRO A 33 3.06 0.65 28.07
N LEU A 34 4.36 0.94 28.15
CA LEU A 34 5.36 0.01 28.67
C LEU A 34 5.69 0.37 30.11
N ASN A 35 5.86 -0.63 30.96
CA ASN A 35 6.35 -0.48 32.33
C ASN A 35 7.90 -0.36 32.35
N SER A 36 8.48 -0.27 33.54
CA SER A 36 9.94 -0.18 33.72
C SER A 36 10.71 -1.42 33.23
N ASP A 37 10.02 -2.55 33.03
CA ASP A 37 10.58 -3.83 32.59
C ASP A 37 10.29 -4.10 31.09
N ASP A 38 9.90 -3.07 30.32
CA ASP A 38 9.53 -3.15 28.90
C ASP A 38 8.34 -4.08 28.58
N HIS A 39 7.49 -4.36 29.57
CA HIS A 39 6.23 -5.11 29.41
C HIS A 39 5.02 -4.17 29.29
N ILE A 40 3.97 -4.63 28.59
CA ILE A 40 2.72 -3.86 28.46
C ILE A 40 2.06 -3.77 29.84
N GLU A 41 1.83 -2.54 30.31
CA GLU A 41 1.38 -2.22 31.68
C GLU A 41 0.14 -2.99 32.13
N TRP A 42 -0.78 -3.27 31.20
CA TRP A 42 -2.07 -3.89 31.46
C TRP A 42 -2.14 -5.37 31.10
N MET A 43 -1.02 -6.00 30.71
CA MET A 43 -0.94 -7.44 30.50
C MET A 43 -0.29 -8.13 31.71
N ASN A 44 -0.87 -7.91 32.90
CA ASN A 44 -0.37 -8.45 34.17
C ASN A 44 -1.46 -9.27 34.88
N CYS A 45 -1.05 -10.20 35.76
CA CYS A 45 -1.98 -11.03 36.54
C CYS A 45 -2.90 -10.23 37.49
N GLN A 46 -2.60 -8.93 37.69
CA GLN A 46 -3.37 -8.02 38.55
C GLN A 46 -4.48 -7.29 37.79
N THR A 47 -4.46 -7.31 36.45
CA THR A 47 -5.45 -6.62 35.63
C THR A 47 -6.76 -7.41 35.61
N THR A 48 -7.86 -6.74 35.93
CA THR A 48 -9.20 -7.35 35.86
C THR A 48 -9.60 -7.62 34.40
N GLN A 49 -10.45 -8.62 34.17
CA GLN A 49 -10.92 -8.95 32.81
C GLN A 49 -11.60 -7.75 32.13
N ASP A 50 -12.45 -7.03 32.86
CA ASP A 50 -13.15 -5.85 32.33
C ASP A 50 -12.19 -4.73 31.91
N GLU A 51 -11.12 -4.52 32.69
CA GLU A 51 -10.08 -3.54 32.37
C GLU A 51 -9.27 -3.98 31.14
N TYR A 52 -8.92 -5.27 31.06
CA TYR A 52 -8.24 -5.86 29.92
C TYR A 52 -9.07 -5.68 28.64
N ASP A 53 -10.34 -6.07 28.66
CA ASP A 53 -11.24 -5.98 27.50
C ASP A 53 -11.44 -4.52 27.07
N SER A 54 -11.58 -3.60 28.03
CA SER A 54 -11.70 -2.16 27.72
C SER A 54 -10.43 -1.58 27.09
N ARG A 55 -9.23 -1.97 27.57
CA ARG A 55 -7.95 -1.48 27.05
C ARG A 55 -7.63 -2.12 25.69
N ASP A 56 -7.93 -3.40 25.50
CA ASP A 56 -7.79 -4.10 24.22
C ASP A 56 -8.73 -3.50 23.17
N PHE A 57 -10.00 -3.28 23.51
CA PHE A 57 -10.96 -2.61 22.62
C PHE A 57 -10.50 -1.20 22.22
N TYR A 58 -9.91 -0.44 23.15
CA TYR A 58 -9.31 0.87 22.85
C TYR A 58 -8.11 0.74 21.89
N ALA A 59 -7.24 -0.25 22.10
CA ALA A 59 -6.10 -0.50 21.23
C ALA A 59 -6.54 -0.92 19.82
N PHE A 60 -7.53 -1.81 19.72
CA PHE A 60 -8.20 -2.21 18.48
C PHE A 60 -8.76 -1.00 17.72
N HIS A 61 -9.48 -0.10 18.40
CA HIS A 61 -9.98 1.12 17.79
C HIS A 61 -8.88 2.08 17.34
N CYS A 62 -7.81 2.22 18.12
CA CYS A 62 -6.65 3.03 17.73
C CYS A 62 -5.99 2.47 16.46
N PHE A 63 -5.90 1.15 16.35
CA PHE A 63 -5.36 0.46 15.17
C PHE A 63 -6.24 0.69 13.93
N HIS A 64 -7.54 0.43 14.03
CA HIS A 64 -8.50 0.65 12.94
C HIS A 64 -8.54 2.11 12.48
N ARG A 65 -8.52 3.04 13.44
CA ARG A 65 -8.47 4.47 13.11
C ARG A 65 -7.23 4.83 12.29
N ARG A 66 -6.07 4.21 12.56
CA ARG A 66 -4.84 4.44 11.76
C ARG A 66 -4.98 3.87 10.35
N ILE A 67 -5.58 2.70 10.20
CA ILE A 67 -5.90 2.12 8.88
C ILE A 67 -6.82 3.05 8.10
N ASP A 68 -7.92 3.50 8.71
CA ASP A 68 -8.88 4.43 8.10
C ASP A 68 -8.23 5.75 7.67
N GLN A 69 -7.28 6.26 8.48
CA GLN A 69 -6.51 7.45 8.13
C GLN A 69 -5.66 7.21 6.88
N ILE A 70 -4.94 6.08 6.81
CA ILE A 70 -4.13 5.74 5.63
C ILE A 70 -5.01 5.55 4.39
N LEU A 71 -6.14 4.87 4.52
CA LEU A 71 -7.08 4.64 3.41
C LEU A 71 -7.68 5.93 2.83
N LYS A 72 -7.91 6.93 3.67
CA LYS A 72 -8.50 8.22 3.29
C LYS A 72 -7.46 9.29 2.98
N THR A 73 -6.20 8.90 2.83
CA THR A 73 -5.10 9.84 2.58
C THR A 73 -5.04 10.20 1.11
N ASP A 74 -5.05 11.50 0.80
CA ASP A 74 -4.91 12.02 -0.57
C ASP A 74 -3.44 12.11 -1.01
N SER A 75 -2.52 12.39 -0.09
CA SER A 75 -1.08 12.45 -0.39
C SER A 75 -0.19 12.02 0.76
N VAL A 76 0.98 11.47 0.44
CA VAL A 76 1.98 10.96 1.41
C VAL A 76 3.31 11.67 1.21
N ILE A 77 4.05 11.86 2.30
CA ILE A 77 5.42 12.39 2.28
C ILE A 77 6.34 11.31 2.83
N ASP A 78 7.39 10.93 2.09
CA ASP A 78 8.41 10.03 2.61
C ASP A 78 9.40 10.79 3.48
N LEU A 79 9.31 10.59 4.80
CA LEU A 79 10.19 11.24 5.78
C LEU A 79 11.65 10.80 5.66
N THR A 80 11.96 9.71 4.95
CA THR A 80 13.36 9.29 4.77
C THR A 80 14.10 10.13 3.72
N GLU A 81 13.37 10.77 2.80
CA GLU A 81 13.91 11.72 1.80
C GLU A 81 14.01 13.16 2.36
N VAL A 82 13.40 13.43 3.52
CA VAL A 82 13.46 14.74 4.18
C VAL A 82 14.87 15.00 4.72
N LYS A 83 15.49 16.10 4.34
CA LYS A 83 16.82 16.52 4.79
C LYS A 83 16.77 17.16 6.16
N ASN A 84 15.86 18.13 6.34
CA ASN A 84 15.75 18.89 7.59
C ASN A 84 14.30 19.30 7.86
N ILE A 85 13.97 19.44 9.14
CA ILE A 85 12.68 19.96 9.61
C ILE A 85 13.00 21.03 10.63
N TYR A 86 12.44 22.22 10.50
CA TYR A 86 12.72 23.31 11.43
C TYR A 86 11.53 24.26 11.57
N GLN A 87 11.50 24.97 12.69
CA GLN A 87 10.49 25.98 12.98
C GLN A 87 10.89 27.30 12.33
N GLY A 88 9.91 28.06 11.85
CA GLY A 88 10.14 29.42 11.38
C GLY A 88 10.61 30.35 12.50
N THR A 89 11.36 31.37 12.14
CA THR A 89 11.86 32.39 13.08
C THR A 89 11.28 33.76 12.78
N SER A 90 11.32 34.68 13.73
CA SER A 90 10.84 36.06 13.53
C SER A 90 11.57 36.78 12.39
N THR A 91 12.82 36.40 12.11
CA THR A 91 13.59 36.90 10.95
C THR A 91 12.97 36.53 9.61
N ASP A 92 12.23 35.42 9.52
CA ASP A 92 11.58 35.03 8.27
C ASP A 92 10.44 36.00 7.89
N CYS A 93 9.81 36.61 8.89
CA CYS A 93 8.78 37.64 8.70
C CYS A 93 9.34 38.90 8.06
N GLU A 94 10.57 39.29 8.43
CA GLU A 94 11.22 40.50 7.92
C GLU A 94 11.52 40.40 6.43
N VAL A 95 11.82 39.19 5.94
CA VAL A 95 12.10 38.92 4.52
C VAL A 95 10.85 39.04 3.65
N ASP A 96 9.69 38.56 4.12
CA ASP A 96 8.47 38.41 3.29
C ASP A 96 7.17 38.82 4.03
N LYS A 97 7.07 40.09 4.45
CA LYS A 97 5.93 40.61 5.24
C LYS A 97 4.56 40.33 4.61
N ILE A 98 4.43 40.40 3.29
CA ILE A 98 3.17 40.17 2.57
C ILE A 98 2.68 38.74 2.80
N LYS A 99 3.58 37.76 2.70
CA LYS A 99 3.27 36.34 2.84
C LYS A 99 2.81 36.01 4.25
N TYR A 100 3.48 36.58 5.27
CA TYR A 100 3.10 36.38 6.66
C TYR A 100 1.82 37.14 7.04
N GLY A 101 1.48 38.24 6.34
CA GLY A 101 0.16 38.86 6.41
C GLY A 101 -0.96 37.89 6.01
N VAL A 102 -0.79 37.20 4.87
CA VAL A 102 -1.75 36.17 4.41
C VAL A 102 -1.84 35.00 5.40
N TYR A 103 -0.70 34.57 5.97
CA TYR A 103 -0.71 33.51 7.00
C TYR A 103 -1.44 33.93 8.27
N LYS A 104 -1.31 35.19 8.67
CA LYS A 104 -2.06 35.74 9.80
C LYS A 104 -3.56 35.71 9.53
N GLU A 105 -4.01 36.20 8.38
CA GLU A 105 -5.42 36.16 7.99
C GLU A 105 -5.96 34.72 7.95
N ALA A 106 -5.19 33.79 7.38
CA ALA A 106 -5.55 32.38 7.34
C ALA A 106 -5.67 31.77 8.74
N CYS A 107 -4.75 32.09 9.66
CA CYS A 107 -4.82 31.68 11.06
C CYS A 107 -6.06 32.23 11.76
N GLU A 108 -6.39 33.50 11.57
CA GLU A 108 -7.56 34.15 12.15
C GLU A 108 -8.86 33.53 11.62
N MET A 109 -8.92 33.23 10.32
CA MET A 109 -10.07 32.57 9.70
C MET A 109 -10.25 31.12 10.18
N PHE A 110 -9.17 30.33 10.23
CA PHE A 110 -9.27 28.90 10.52
C PHE A 110 -9.34 28.59 12.02
N TRP A 111 -8.58 29.31 12.84
CA TRP A 111 -8.47 29.07 14.28
C TRP A 111 -9.28 30.04 15.15
N HIS A 112 -9.84 31.10 14.57
CA HIS A 112 -10.61 32.14 15.28
C HIS A 112 -9.84 32.76 16.46
N ARG A 113 -8.52 32.92 16.31
CA ARG A 113 -7.61 33.51 17.29
C ARG A 113 -6.79 34.60 16.60
N SER A 114 -6.69 35.76 17.24
CA SER A 114 -5.85 36.87 16.78
C SER A 114 -4.41 36.60 17.21
N TYR A 115 -3.50 36.57 16.24
CA TYR A 115 -2.06 36.38 16.48
C TYR A 115 -1.28 37.61 16.03
N GLU A 116 -0.21 37.91 16.76
CA GLU A 116 0.82 38.81 16.26
C GLU A 116 1.61 38.14 15.12
N VAL A 117 2.14 38.93 14.20
CA VAL A 117 2.81 38.40 13.00
C VAL A 117 4.04 37.56 13.38
N ASP A 118 4.75 37.95 14.44
CA ASP A 118 5.92 37.22 14.95
C ASP A 118 5.53 35.85 15.53
N ASN A 119 4.37 35.76 16.18
CA ASN A 119 3.83 34.50 16.67
C ASN A 119 3.39 33.59 15.50
N VAL A 120 2.90 34.18 14.40
CA VAL A 120 2.55 33.44 13.18
C VAL A 120 3.81 32.90 12.51
N SER A 121 4.89 33.68 12.41
CA SER A 121 6.15 33.19 11.82
C SER A 121 6.75 32.03 12.61
N GLN A 122 6.68 32.08 13.94
CA GLN A 122 7.09 30.97 14.80
C GLN A 122 6.14 29.77 14.74
N SER A 123 4.91 29.94 14.26
CA SER A 123 3.96 28.84 14.09
C SER A 123 4.14 28.07 12.77
N VAL A 124 5.07 28.50 11.91
CA VAL A 124 5.37 27.81 10.65
C VAL A 124 6.32 26.64 10.87
N ILE A 125 5.99 25.49 10.30
CA ILE A 125 6.80 24.28 10.26
C ILE A 125 7.35 24.15 8.83
N ASN A 126 8.66 24.18 8.69
CA ASN A 126 9.36 24.03 7.42
C ASN A 126 9.92 22.61 7.30
N ILE A 127 9.67 21.95 6.17
CA ILE A 127 10.17 20.62 5.83
C ILE A 127 10.95 20.72 4.52
N GLU A 128 12.26 20.55 4.59
CA GLU A 128 13.19 20.61 3.45
C GLU A 128 13.54 19.18 3.01
N THR A 129 13.33 18.86 1.75
CA THR A 129 13.70 17.57 1.15
C THR A 129 15.13 17.55 0.61
N SER A 130 15.69 16.36 0.37
CA SER A 130 17.01 16.21 -0.27
C SER A 130 17.12 16.90 -1.63
N ASN A 131 15.99 17.04 -2.33
CA ASN A 131 15.92 17.59 -3.67
C ASN A 131 15.79 19.12 -3.69
N GLY A 132 15.83 19.76 -2.51
CA GLY A 132 15.73 21.22 -2.37
C GLY A 132 14.30 21.76 -2.39
N LEU A 133 13.27 20.91 -2.42
CA LEU A 133 11.88 21.33 -2.26
C LEU A 133 11.57 21.62 -0.79
N LEU A 134 10.81 22.69 -0.55
CA LEU A 134 10.42 23.17 0.79
C LEU A 134 8.90 23.16 0.95
N LEU A 135 8.40 22.39 1.92
CA LEU A 135 7.01 22.42 2.36
C LEU A 135 6.88 23.30 3.61
N LYS A 136 5.91 24.22 3.59
CA LYS A 136 5.54 25.04 4.75
C LYS A 136 4.16 24.64 5.24
N LEU A 137 4.08 24.27 6.51
CA LEU A 137 2.83 23.98 7.21
C LEU A 137 2.61 25.02 8.30
N LEU A 138 1.35 25.36 8.57
CA LEU A 138 0.99 26.35 9.57
C LEU A 138 0.31 25.67 10.76
N ALA A 139 0.93 25.74 11.93
CA ALA A 139 0.36 25.23 13.17
C ALA A 139 -0.60 26.26 13.80
N SER A 140 -1.38 25.81 14.79
CA SER A 140 -2.28 26.69 15.56
C SER A 140 -1.53 27.61 16.53
N SER A 141 -0.32 27.26 16.95
CA SER A 141 0.50 28.06 17.87
C SER A 141 1.98 27.70 17.73
N ALA A 142 2.85 28.60 18.19
CA ALA A 142 4.30 28.39 18.20
C ALA A 142 4.69 27.16 19.06
N THR A 143 4.00 26.95 20.19
CA THR A 143 4.21 25.78 21.06
C THR A 143 3.85 24.47 20.35
N VAL A 144 2.75 24.46 19.60
CA VAL A 144 2.33 23.28 18.82
C VAL A 144 3.29 23.04 17.66
N ALA A 145 3.75 24.10 16.97
CA ALA A 145 4.76 23.99 15.91
C ALA A 145 6.06 23.36 16.44
N GLU A 146 6.56 23.81 17.59
CA GLU A 146 7.75 23.25 18.24
C GLU A 146 7.59 21.75 18.55
N GLN A 147 6.42 21.35 19.06
CA GLN A 147 6.12 19.94 19.34
C GLN A 147 6.09 19.11 18.05
N TRP A 148 5.48 19.62 16.97
CA TRP A 148 5.52 18.96 15.66
C TRP A 148 6.95 18.80 15.15
N VAL A 149 7.75 19.86 15.15
CA VAL A 149 9.15 19.82 14.70
C VAL A 149 9.94 18.81 15.52
N THR A 150 9.81 18.83 16.85
CA THR A 150 10.53 17.91 17.74
C THR A 150 10.16 16.46 17.50
N LYS A 151 8.87 16.14 17.39
CA LYS A 151 8.41 14.76 17.19
C LYS A 151 8.70 14.27 15.76
N LEU A 152 8.51 15.10 14.75
CA LEU A 152 8.83 14.76 13.36
C LEU A 152 10.34 14.53 13.18
N LYS A 153 11.21 15.31 13.82
CA LYS A 153 12.66 15.06 13.83
C LYS A 153 12.99 13.69 14.42
N LYS A 154 12.40 13.33 15.57
CA LYS A 154 12.59 12.02 16.20
C LYS A 154 12.15 10.88 15.27
N ILE A 155 10.98 11.03 14.64
CA ILE A 155 10.44 10.05 13.69
C ILE A 155 11.35 9.92 12.45
N MET A 156 11.79 11.05 11.88
CA MET A 156 12.72 11.08 10.74
C MET A 156 14.03 10.37 11.06
N GLN A 157 14.64 10.67 12.21
CA GLN A 157 15.89 10.04 12.65
C GLN A 157 15.71 8.53 12.85
N TYR A 158 14.64 8.13 13.54
CA TYR A 158 14.33 6.72 13.76
C TYR A 158 14.17 5.97 12.44
N TRP A 159 13.34 6.46 11.51
CA TRP A 159 13.07 5.76 10.26
C TRP A 159 14.27 5.73 9.31
N LYS A 160 15.09 6.79 9.26
CA LYS A 160 16.36 6.77 8.51
C LYS A 160 17.32 5.73 9.08
N SER A 161 17.48 5.68 10.40
CA SER A 161 18.31 4.68 11.06
C SER A 161 17.78 3.27 10.81
N LYS A 162 16.46 3.08 10.92
CA LYS A 162 15.82 1.78 10.73
C LYS A 162 15.96 1.29 9.28
N GLN A 163 15.73 2.15 8.30
CA GLN A 163 15.90 1.81 6.88
C GLN A 163 17.35 1.43 6.56
N LYS A 164 18.32 2.15 7.13
CA LYS A 164 19.74 1.83 6.99
C LYS A 164 20.06 0.47 7.63
N GLU A 165 19.62 0.25 8.86
CA GLU A 165 19.81 -1.00 9.59
C GLU A 165 19.23 -2.21 8.85
N ASP A 166 18.02 -2.09 8.30
CA ASP A 166 17.37 -3.17 7.55
C ASP A 166 18.10 -3.46 6.24
N THR A 167 18.59 -2.43 5.55
CA THR A 167 19.40 -2.57 4.33
C THR A 167 20.75 -3.23 4.64
N ASP A 168 21.43 -2.78 5.69
CA ASP A 168 22.71 -3.34 6.15
C ASP A 168 22.55 -4.81 6.56
N ARG A 169 21.46 -5.16 7.25
CA ARG A 169 21.13 -6.54 7.62
C ARG A 169 20.95 -7.41 6.39
N LEU A 170 20.16 -6.97 5.42
CA LEU A 170 19.94 -7.71 4.17
C LEU A 170 21.25 -7.92 3.39
N LEU A 171 22.09 -6.89 3.29
CA LEU A 171 23.40 -6.98 2.64
C LEU A 171 24.36 -7.91 3.40
N LYS A 172 24.35 -7.88 4.74
CA LYS A 172 25.18 -8.77 5.57
C LYS A 172 24.79 -10.23 5.39
N THR A 173 23.49 -10.55 5.43
CA THR A 173 22.99 -11.91 5.22
C THR A 173 23.33 -12.40 3.81
N ARG A 174 23.14 -11.54 2.79
CA ARG A 174 23.53 -11.84 1.41
C ARG A 174 25.03 -12.17 1.29
N ARG A 175 25.91 -11.32 1.83
CA ARG A 175 27.37 -11.55 1.81
C ARG A 175 27.78 -12.81 2.54
N SER A 176 27.18 -13.07 3.71
CA SER A 176 27.44 -14.29 4.48
C SER A 176 27.05 -15.54 3.69
N ASN A 177 25.88 -15.55 3.05
CA ASN A 177 25.42 -16.68 2.26
C ASN A 177 26.24 -16.88 0.99
N ALA A 178 26.62 -15.79 0.31
CA ALA A 178 27.51 -15.88 -0.85
C ALA A 178 28.86 -16.51 -0.48
N GLY A 179 29.42 -16.16 0.68
CA GLY A 179 30.66 -16.79 1.18
C GLY A 179 30.48 -18.26 1.58
N LEU A 180 29.39 -18.60 2.26
CA LEU A 180 29.09 -19.98 2.68
C LEU A 180 28.86 -20.92 1.50
N LEU A 181 28.16 -20.44 0.47
CA LEU A 181 27.82 -21.21 -0.72
C LEU A 181 28.89 -21.10 -1.83
N MET A 182 29.99 -20.38 -1.56
CA MET A 182 31.08 -20.11 -2.51
C MET A 182 30.59 -19.57 -3.86
N LEU A 183 29.58 -18.70 -3.82
CA LEU A 183 28.96 -18.13 -5.02
C LEU A 183 29.65 -16.84 -5.41
N SER A 184 29.92 -16.68 -6.70
CA SER A 184 30.21 -15.36 -7.25
C SER A 184 28.97 -14.46 -7.22
N GLY A 185 29.19 -13.15 -7.32
CA GLY A 185 28.10 -12.17 -7.35
C GLY A 185 27.14 -12.36 -8.54
N GLU A 186 27.60 -12.93 -9.66
CA GLU A 186 26.76 -13.24 -10.81
C GLU A 186 25.95 -14.52 -10.59
N GLU A 187 26.57 -15.57 -10.06
CA GLU A 187 25.89 -16.83 -9.78
C GLU A 187 24.79 -16.67 -8.73
N GLU A 188 25.01 -15.85 -7.70
CA GLU A 188 24.01 -15.56 -6.67
C GLU A 188 22.74 -14.92 -7.23
N THR A 189 22.87 -14.09 -8.28
CA THR A 189 21.71 -13.51 -8.97
C THR A 189 20.92 -14.54 -9.77
N LYS A 190 21.53 -15.67 -10.16
CA LYS A 190 20.87 -16.75 -10.90
C LYS A 190 20.14 -17.75 -9.98
N ILE A 191 20.36 -17.69 -8.67
CA ILE A 191 19.71 -18.59 -7.70
C ILE A 191 18.23 -18.27 -7.57
N GLY A 192 17.34 -19.10 -8.08
CA GLY A 192 15.90 -18.88 -8.01
C GLY A 192 15.13 -20.06 -7.44
N GLU A 193 13.83 -20.05 -7.66
CA GLU A 193 12.92 -21.14 -7.28
C GLU A 193 13.29 -22.47 -7.94
N ASN A 194 13.85 -22.42 -9.15
CA ASN A 194 14.26 -23.60 -9.93
C ASN A 194 15.66 -24.10 -9.57
N THR A 195 16.36 -23.47 -8.63
CA THR A 195 17.71 -23.88 -8.23
C THR A 195 17.64 -25.17 -7.40
N LEU A 196 18.53 -26.10 -7.71
CA LEU A 196 18.59 -27.40 -7.05
C LEU A 196 18.82 -27.22 -5.54
N ARG A 197 18.06 -27.95 -4.72
CA ARG A 197 18.05 -27.78 -3.26
C ARG A 197 19.42 -27.95 -2.61
N TRP A 198 20.25 -28.87 -3.11
CA TRP A 198 21.60 -29.11 -2.59
C TRP A 198 22.53 -27.89 -2.75
N ILE A 199 22.26 -27.00 -3.71
CA ILE A 199 23.01 -25.75 -3.90
C ILE A 199 22.68 -24.75 -2.78
N ILE A 200 21.44 -24.77 -2.27
CA ILE A 200 20.92 -23.77 -1.32
C ILE A 200 20.89 -24.31 0.12
N GLU A 201 21.20 -25.59 0.33
CA GLU A 201 21.04 -26.30 1.61
C GLU A 201 21.70 -25.60 2.80
N HIS A 202 22.88 -24.97 2.59
CA HIS A 202 23.62 -24.28 3.64
C HIS A 202 23.28 -22.78 3.77
N GLY A 203 22.34 -22.28 2.97
CA GLY A 203 21.90 -20.90 3.01
C GLY A 203 21.19 -20.56 4.33
N ARG A 204 21.53 -19.44 4.95
CA ARG A 204 20.92 -18.99 6.20
C ARG A 204 19.95 -17.85 5.96
N ALA A 205 18.76 -17.93 6.56
CA ALA A 205 17.80 -16.84 6.58
C ALA A 205 18.03 -15.95 7.81
N ASP A 206 17.61 -14.70 7.71
CA ASP A 206 17.64 -13.76 8.83
C ASP A 206 16.26 -13.69 9.51
N GLU A 207 16.25 -13.90 10.83
CA GLU A 207 15.02 -13.96 11.63
C GLU A 207 14.28 -12.62 11.67
N HIS A 208 15.00 -11.51 11.74
CA HIS A 208 14.39 -10.19 11.84
C HIS A 208 13.75 -9.74 10.52
N THR A 209 14.31 -10.17 9.38
CA THR A 209 13.77 -9.92 8.05
C THR A 209 12.50 -10.73 7.81
N PHE A 210 12.49 -12.02 8.19
CA PHE A 210 11.34 -12.92 8.04
C PHE A 210 10.59 -13.11 9.35
N ASN A 211 10.11 -12.00 9.91
CA ASN A 211 9.39 -12.01 11.19
C ASN A 211 7.88 -12.32 11.03
N ALA A 212 7.22 -12.66 12.14
CA ALA A 212 5.78 -12.93 12.19
C ALA A 212 4.89 -11.67 12.21
N ASN A 213 5.44 -10.47 12.00
CA ASN A 213 4.66 -9.21 12.12
C ASN A 213 3.51 -9.14 11.10
N GLY A 214 3.67 -9.75 9.92
CA GLY A 214 2.62 -9.82 8.91
C GLY A 214 1.36 -10.58 9.36
N ILE A 215 1.52 -11.54 10.29
CA ILE A 215 0.43 -12.34 10.84
C ILE A 215 -0.14 -11.67 12.09
N SER A 216 0.71 -11.10 12.95
CA SER A 216 0.31 -10.53 14.24
C SER A 216 -0.28 -9.11 14.17
N LEU A 217 -0.31 -8.47 13.00
CA LEU A 217 -0.82 -7.11 12.80
C LEU A 217 -0.23 -6.08 13.79
N SER A 218 1.04 -6.24 14.16
CA SER A 218 1.69 -5.36 15.14
C SER A 218 1.74 -3.90 14.68
N ARG A 219 1.64 -3.64 13.37
CA ARG A 219 1.68 -2.30 12.76
C ARG A 219 0.63 -2.19 11.65
N PRO A 220 -0.06 -1.03 11.53
CA PRO A 220 -0.98 -0.78 10.43
C PRO A 220 -0.29 -0.81 9.05
N LEU A 221 0.97 -0.36 9.01
CA LEU A 221 1.82 -0.38 7.83
C LEU A 221 2.63 -1.68 7.83
N ILE A 222 2.32 -2.58 6.90
CA ILE A 222 2.92 -3.91 6.80
C ILE A 222 4.20 -3.84 5.97
N GLN A 223 4.12 -3.28 4.78
CA GLN A 223 5.22 -3.18 3.81
C GLN A 223 5.11 -1.85 3.06
N LYS A 224 6.24 -1.22 2.73
CA LYS A 224 6.30 0.00 1.93
C LYS A 224 7.49 -0.04 0.98
N GLY A 225 7.42 0.68 -0.13
CA GLY A 225 8.55 0.78 -1.06
C GLY A 225 8.16 1.25 -2.45
N SER A 226 9.16 1.49 -3.29
CA SER A 226 8.94 1.83 -4.70
C SER A 226 8.73 0.54 -5.51
N LEU A 227 7.60 0.42 -6.18
CA LEU A 227 7.35 -0.65 -7.15
C LEU A 227 7.01 -0.05 -8.51
N TYR A 228 7.28 -0.82 -9.56
CA TYR A 228 6.87 -0.46 -10.90
C TYR A 228 5.64 -1.29 -11.25
N GLN A 229 4.53 -0.64 -11.57
CA GLN A 229 3.30 -1.32 -11.93
C GLN A 229 3.07 -1.23 -13.43
N LYS A 230 2.55 -2.33 -13.98
CA LYS A 230 2.17 -2.47 -15.39
C LYS A 230 0.71 -2.97 -15.43
N PRO A 231 -0.25 -2.13 -15.89
CA PRO A 231 -1.66 -2.46 -15.86
C PRO A 231 -2.08 -3.50 -16.90
N HIS A 232 -1.38 -3.59 -18.03
CA HIS A 232 -1.68 -4.51 -19.14
C HIS A 232 -0.39 -5.07 -19.76
N LYS A 233 -0.46 -6.24 -20.41
CA LYS A 233 0.70 -6.90 -21.04
C LYS A 233 1.50 -6.01 -22.00
N HIS A 234 0.84 -5.12 -22.75
CA HIS A 234 1.49 -4.21 -23.70
C HIS A 234 1.76 -2.80 -23.17
N SER A 235 1.37 -2.52 -21.92
CA SER A 235 1.64 -1.21 -21.29
C SER A 235 3.08 -1.11 -20.78
N VAL A 236 3.52 0.11 -20.49
CA VAL A 236 4.83 0.37 -19.88
C VAL A 236 4.76 0.34 -18.35
N PHE A 237 5.88 -0.03 -17.74
CA PHE A 237 6.05 0.06 -16.29
C PHE A 237 6.09 1.51 -15.82
N SER A 238 5.23 1.85 -14.88
CA SER A 238 5.22 3.16 -14.22
C SER A 238 5.60 3.02 -12.75
N ARG A 239 6.44 3.92 -12.24
CA ARG A 239 6.89 3.90 -10.85
C ARG A 239 5.81 4.46 -9.92
N TYR A 240 5.54 3.74 -8.84
CA TYR A 240 4.65 4.12 -7.76
C TYR A 240 5.33 3.90 -6.41
N TYR A 241 4.97 4.73 -5.44
CA TYR A 241 5.21 4.41 -4.04
C TYR A 241 4.04 3.56 -3.56
N VAL A 242 4.35 2.36 -3.12
CA VAL A 242 3.34 1.36 -2.75
C VAL A 242 3.39 1.15 -1.25
N VAL A 243 2.20 1.07 -0.66
CA VAL A 243 1.98 0.84 0.75
C VAL A 243 1.02 -0.33 0.90
N LEU A 244 1.43 -1.37 1.62
CA LEU A 244 0.59 -2.47 2.04
C LEU A 244 0.08 -2.21 3.46
N ILE A 245 -1.23 -2.21 3.59
CA ILE A 245 -1.95 -2.19 4.86
C ILE A 245 -2.86 -3.40 4.94
N SER A 246 -3.43 -3.64 6.12
CA SER A 246 -4.43 -4.70 6.29
C SER A 246 -5.58 -4.54 5.29
N GLY A 247 -5.76 -5.52 4.40
CA GLY A 247 -6.83 -5.62 3.41
C GLY A 247 -6.55 -4.95 2.07
N PHE A 248 -5.54 -4.06 1.97
CA PHE A 248 -5.40 -3.17 0.82
C PHE A 248 -3.95 -2.88 0.44
N ILE A 249 -3.71 -2.73 -0.86
CA ILE A 249 -2.50 -2.15 -1.42
C ILE A 249 -2.85 -0.76 -1.96
N VAL A 250 -2.15 0.27 -1.49
CA VAL A 250 -2.35 1.66 -1.91
C VAL A 250 -1.16 2.12 -2.75
N LEU A 251 -1.44 2.68 -3.93
CA LEU A 251 -0.46 3.20 -4.87
C LEU A 251 -0.50 4.72 -4.84
N PHE A 252 0.68 5.34 -4.77
CA PHE A 252 0.87 6.78 -4.88
C PHE A 252 1.80 7.13 -6.05
N HIS A 253 1.46 8.17 -6.81
CA HIS A 253 2.30 8.70 -7.88
C HIS A 253 3.52 9.42 -7.29
N CYS A 254 4.73 9.02 -7.71
CA CYS A 254 5.98 9.65 -7.26
C CYS A 254 6.33 10.94 -8.02
N PHE A 255 5.64 11.24 -9.13
CA PHE A 255 5.96 12.37 -9.99
C PHE A 255 4.69 13.00 -10.55
N HIS A 256 4.69 14.32 -10.67
CA HIS A 256 3.69 15.04 -11.46
C HIS A 256 4.24 15.28 -12.86
N ARG A 257 3.44 15.01 -13.88
CA ARG A 257 3.79 15.37 -15.25
C ARG A 257 3.35 16.81 -15.53
N SER A 258 4.23 17.60 -16.14
CA SER A 258 3.84 18.88 -16.72
C SER A 258 2.85 18.67 -17.88
N THR A 259 2.19 19.73 -18.31
CA THR A 259 1.40 19.76 -19.57
C THR A 259 2.24 19.33 -20.77
N THR A 260 3.55 19.57 -20.73
CA THR A 260 4.55 19.18 -21.74
C THR A 260 5.13 17.76 -21.54
N GLY A 261 4.70 17.02 -20.51
CA GLY A 261 5.06 15.62 -20.28
C GLY A 261 6.32 15.37 -19.42
N PHE A 262 7.05 16.42 -19.02
CA PHE A 262 8.22 16.29 -18.17
C PHE A 262 7.85 15.90 -16.74
N ALA A 263 8.60 14.97 -16.15
CA ALA A 263 8.46 14.59 -14.76
C ALA A 263 9.01 15.72 -13.86
N LYS A 264 8.14 16.34 -13.07
CA LYS A 264 8.54 17.26 -12.01
C LYS A 264 8.80 16.47 -10.74
N GLU A 265 9.84 16.88 -10.02
CA GLU A 265 10.06 16.43 -8.66
C GLU A 265 8.93 16.96 -7.77
N VAL A 266 8.42 16.10 -6.90
CA VAL A 266 7.29 16.42 -6.02
C VAL A 266 7.67 16.02 -4.61
N LEU A 267 7.24 16.84 -3.65
CA LEU A 267 7.43 16.58 -2.23
C LEU A 267 6.38 15.59 -1.70
N GLU A 268 5.17 15.65 -2.24
CA GLU A 268 4.06 14.77 -1.90
C GLU A 268 3.80 13.74 -3.00
N TYR A 269 3.54 12.51 -2.60
CA TYR A 269 3.10 11.46 -3.50
C TYR A 269 1.57 11.41 -3.48
N ALA A 270 0.95 11.78 -4.59
CA ALA A 270 -0.50 11.83 -4.71
C ALA A 270 -1.09 10.43 -4.80
N HIS A 271 -2.22 10.20 -4.12
CA HIS A 271 -2.96 8.94 -4.19
C HIS A 271 -3.39 8.67 -5.63
N TYR A 272 -3.15 7.44 -6.07
CA TYR A 272 -3.53 6.97 -7.40
C TYR A 272 -4.65 5.93 -7.33
N MET A 273 -4.43 4.87 -6.54
CA MET A 273 -5.34 3.73 -6.52
C MET A 273 -5.25 2.97 -5.21
N THR A 274 -6.40 2.51 -4.71
CA THR A 274 -6.48 1.54 -3.62
C THR A 274 -6.99 0.21 -4.19
N ILE A 275 -6.25 -0.87 -3.96
CA ILE A 275 -6.54 -2.21 -4.46
C ILE A 275 -6.88 -3.10 -3.26
N PRO A 276 -8.14 -3.57 -3.13
CA PRO A 276 -8.47 -4.62 -2.17
C PRO A 276 -7.84 -5.94 -2.63
N ILE A 277 -7.27 -6.69 -1.69
CA ILE A 277 -6.57 -7.95 -1.99
C ILE A 277 -7.32 -9.20 -1.52
N ASP A 278 -8.44 -9.03 -0.83
CA ASP A 278 -9.34 -10.09 -0.37
C ASP A 278 -9.58 -11.23 -1.38
N ASP A 279 -9.81 -10.88 -2.65
CA ASP A 279 -10.23 -11.79 -3.72
C ASP A 279 -9.15 -12.02 -4.79
N CYS A 280 -7.87 -11.72 -4.50
CA CYS A 280 -6.79 -11.84 -5.47
C CYS A 280 -6.03 -13.17 -5.37
N TYR A 281 -5.46 -13.59 -6.50
CA TYR A 281 -4.45 -14.64 -6.57
C TYR A 281 -3.08 -14.00 -6.79
N LEU A 282 -2.11 -14.43 -6.01
CA LEU A 282 -0.74 -13.95 -6.08
C LEU A 282 0.15 -15.05 -6.67
N TYR A 283 0.91 -14.71 -7.71
CA TYR A 283 1.98 -15.55 -8.22
C TYR A 283 3.19 -14.70 -8.60
N SER A 284 4.37 -15.31 -8.57
CA SER A 284 5.65 -14.66 -8.84
C SER A 284 6.55 -15.57 -9.68
N GLY A 285 7.73 -15.08 -10.05
CA GLY A 285 8.73 -15.90 -10.73
C GLY A 285 8.39 -16.17 -12.19
N THR A 286 8.73 -17.37 -12.68
CA THR A 286 8.58 -17.76 -14.10
C THR A 286 7.14 -17.66 -14.60
N THR A 287 6.16 -17.90 -13.74
CA THR A 287 4.73 -17.78 -14.09
C THR A 287 4.36 -16.36 -14.55
N THR A 288 5.05 -15.33 -14.03
CA THR A 288 4.81 -13.93 -14.43
C THR A 288 5.26 -13.62 -15.85
N GLU A 289 6.10 -14.46 -16.45
CA GLU A 289 6.57 -14.30 -17.83
C GLU A 289 5.40 -14.30 -18.83
N LEU A 290 4.31 -15.01 -18.51
CA LEU A 290 3.09 -15.04 -19.33
C LEU A 290 2.43 -13.66 -19.46
N ASP A 291 2.50 -12.83 -18.41
CA ASP A 291 1.95 -11.46 -18.37
C ASP A 291 2.93 -10.41 -18.92
N LEU A 292 4.18 -10.82 -19.17
CA LEU A 292 5.21 -9.97 -19.76
C LEU A 292 5.25 -10.14 -21.27
N LEU A 293 5.72 -9.10 -21.94
CA LEU A 293 6.07 -9.19 -23.35
C LEU A 293 7.36 -9.99 -23.44
N GLN A 294 7.38 -11.04 -24.25
CA GLN A 294 8.63 -11.61 -24.71
C GLN A 294 9.27 -10.53 -25.60
N ARG A 295 10.24 -9.81 -25.04
CA ARG A 295 11.14 -9.03 -25.88
C ARG A 295 12.00 -10.06 -26.58
N ASP A 296 12.02 -10.04 -27.91
CA ASP A 296 12.73 -11.02 -28.74
C ASP A 296 14.14 -11.23 -28.17
N ARG A 297 14.35 -12.41 -27.59
CA ARG A 297 15.67 -12.96 -27.27
C ARG A 297 16.29 -13.57 -28.53
N THR A 298 15.97 -13.02 -29.71
CA THR A 298 16.56 -13.48 -30.96
C THR A 298 18.06 -13.30 -30.85
N PHE A 299 18.77 -14.42 -30.92
CA PHE A 299 20.21 -14.52 -30.98
C PHE A 299 20.73 -13.51 -32.00
N ASP A 300 21.34 -12.43 -31.51
CA ASP A 300 22.14 -11.55 -32.35
C ASP A 300 23.55 -12.16 -32.30
N GLU A 301 23.93 -12.94 -33.32
CA GLU A 301 25.21 -13.70 -33.39
C GLU A 301 26.46 -12.82 -33.17
N ILE A 302 26.29 -11.50 -33.29
CA ILE A 302 27.34 -10.49 -33.21
C ILE A 302 27.42 -9.86 -31.80
N ASN A 303 26.31 -9.87 -31.03
CA ASN A 303 26.21 -9.23 -29.72
C ASN A 303 25.84 -10.25 -28.63
N TYR A 304 26.84 -10.80 -27.94
CA TYR A 304 26.68 -11.66 -26.75
C TYR A 304 26.14 -10.90 -25.51
N GLY A 305 25.11 -10.08 -25.67
CA GLY A 305 24.60 -9.14 -24.67
C GLY A 305 23.12 -9.31 -24.32
N SER A 306 22.59 -10.54 -24.37
CA SER A 306 21.17 -10.83 -24.10
C SER A 306 20.79 -10.81 -22.60
N HIS A 307 21.76 -10.58 -21.71
CA HIS A 307 21.52 -10.44 -20.27
C HIS A 307 21.23 -8.98 -19.89
N ALA A 308 20.28 -8.77 -18.99
CA ALA A 308 20.03 -7.45 -18.43
C ALA A 308 21.33 -6.89 -17.82
N LEU A 309 21.74 -5.69 -18.25
CA LEU A 309 22.94 -5.05 -17.74
C LEU A 309 22.89 -4.99 -16.19
N PRO A 310 24.00 -5.30 -15.50
CA PRO A 310 24.09 -5.18 -14.05
C PRO A 310 23.66 -3.79 -13.58
N ARG A 311 22.71 -3.74 -12.65
CA ARG A 311 22.21 -2.51 -12.03
C ARG A 311 22.83 -2.34 -10.66
N VAL A 312 23.38 -1.16 -10.41
CA VAL A 312 23.88 -0.75 -9.10
C VAL A 312 23.02 0.40 -8.61
N TYR A 313 22.53 0.28 -7.38
CA TYR A 313 21.70 1.29 -6.76
C TYR A 313 22.48 2.06 -5.68
N GLY A 314 21.97 3.24 -5.28
CA GLY A 314 22.67 4.15 -4.36
C GLY A 314 22.90 3.60 -2.95
N ASP A 315 22.17 2.56 -2.55
CA ASP A 315 22.37 1.81 -1.30
C ASP A 315 23.41 0.69 -1.43
N GLY A 316 24.08 0.59 -2.57
CA GLY A 316 25.09 -0.45 -2.85
C GLY A 316 24.48 -1.78 -3.30
N TRP A 317 23.16 -1.89 -3.46
CA TRP A 317 22.53 -3.09 -3.97
C TRP A 317 22.90 -3.33 -5.44
N ARG A 318 23.23 -4.58 -5.79
CA ARG A 318 23.52 -5.01 -7.17
C ARG A 318 22.50 -6.06 -7.62
N SER A 319 21.93 -5.89 -8.82
CA SER A 319 21.01 -6.84 -9.43
C SER A 319 21.36 -7.06 -10.91
N VAL A 320 21.44 -8.32 -11.33
CA VAL A 320 21.67 -8.78 -12.72
C VAL A 320 20.49 -9.66 -13.17
N GLU A 321 19.35 -9.51 -12.49
CA GLU A 321 18.26 -10.47 -12.55
C GLU A 321 17.27 -10.13 -13.68
N ASP A 322 16.77 -11.18 -14.32
CA ASP A 322 15.77 -11.09 -15.39
C ASP A 322 14.49 -10.39 -14.93
N GLU A 323 13.79 -9.75 -15.86
CA GLU A 323 12.56 -9.00 -15.60
C GLU A 323 11.49 -9.86 -14.89
N SER A 324 11.23 -11.09 -15.35
CA SER A 324 10.26 -12.00 -14.74
C SER A 324 10.61 -12.37 -13.30
N SER A 325 11.90 -12.56 -13.00
CA SER A 325 12.35 -12.89 -11.64
C SER A 325 12.16 -11.75 -10.64
N ARG A 326 12.07 -10.50 -11.11
CA ARG A 326 11.80 -9.32 -10.26
C ARG A 326 10.31 -8.95 -10.21
N CYS A 327 9.46 -9.70 -10.92
CA CYS A 327 8.03 -9.44 -11.02
C CYS A 327 7.19 -10.37 -10.14
N PHE A 328 6.03 -9.87 -9.73
CA PHE A 328 4.91 -10.64 -9.21
C PHE A 328 3.61 -10.09 -9.81
N THR A 329 2.59 -10.94 -9.92
CA THR A 329 1.29 -10.56 -10.48
C THR A 329 0.20 -10.75 -9.45
N LEU A 330 -0.65 -9.74 -9.33
CA LEU A 330 -1.97 -9.86 -8.68
C LEU A 330 -3.00 -10.14 -9.77
N TRP A 331 -3.65 -11.29 -9.68
CA TRP A 331 -4.68 -11.70 -10.62
C TRP A 331 -6.05 -11.69 -9.95
N PHE A 332 -7.00 -11.04 -10.62
CA PHE A 332 -8.38 -10.93 -10.17
C PHE A 332 -9.30 -11.66 -11.15
N GLY A 333 -9.98 -12.70 -10.67
CA GLY A 333 -10.92 -13.46 -11.49
C GLY A 333 -12.19 -12.68 -11.78
N THR A 334 -12.64 -12.64 -13.05
CA THR A 334 -13.97 -12.10 -13.36
C THR A 334 -15.04 -13.11 -12.93
N ARG A 335 -16.08 -12.64 -12.25
CA ARG A 335 -17.24 -13.48 -11.91
C ARG A 335 -18.06 -13.68 -13.19
N ARG A 336 -17.92 -14.82 -13.87
CA ARG A 336 -18.90 -15.22 -14.91
C ARG A 336 -20.09 -15.87 -14.22
N ALA A 337 -21.31 -15.42 -14.56
CA ALA A 337 -22.53 -16.15 -14.25
C ALA A 337 -22.48 -17.46 -15.03
N LEU A 338 -22.27 -18.58 -14.34
CA LEU A 338 -22.50 -19.89 -14.94
C LEU A 338 -24.00 -20.11 -14.89
N SER A 339 -24.69 -19.94 -16.03
CA SER A 339 -26.05 -20.43 -16.18
C SER A 339 -26.02 -21.94 -15.95
N SER A 340 -26.64 -22.39 -14.86
CA SER A 340 -26.89 -23.80 -14.59
C SER A 340 -28.02 -24.26 -15.52
N ASP A 341 -27.71 -24.43 -16.80
CA ASP A 341 -28.61 -25.13 -17.70
C ASP A 341 -27.82 -26.23 -18.44
N ARG A 342 -27.46 -27.26 -17.66
CA ARG A 342 -26.91 -28.52 -18.17
C ARG A 342 -27.90 -29.67 -18.11
N SER A 343 -29.19 -29.40 -17.97
CA SER A 343 -30.20 -30.45 -17.90
C SER A 343 -31.49 -30.08 -18.65
N ARG A 344 -31.38 -29.75 -19.95
CA ARG A 344 -32.48 -29.88 -20.92
C ARG A 344 -32.00 -29.64 -22.36
N LYS A 345 -31.41 -30.67 -22.96
CA LYS A 345 -31.52 -30.94 -24.41
C LYS A 345 -31.10 -32.38 -24.66
N LYS A 346 -32.09 -33.28 -24.58
CA LYS A 346 -32.05 -34.61 -25.15
C LYS A 346 -32.96 -34.54 -26.38
N GLY A 347 -32.43 -34.87 -27.55
CA GLY A 347 -33.17 -34.96 -28.81
C GLY A 347 -32.86 -33.84 -29.79
N GLU A 348 -31.78 -33.98 -30.56
CA GLU A 348 -31.88 -34.31 -31.99
C GLU A 348 -30.47 -34.45 -32.56
N GLU A 349 -30.20 -35.63 -33.11
CA GLU A 349 -29.02 -35.94 -33.90
C GLU A 349 -29.05 -35.14 -35.20
N THR A 350 -27.97 -34.45 -35.55
CA THR A 350 -27.61 -34.32 -36.97
C THR A 350 -26.11 -34.10 -37.16
N LEU A 351 -25.62 -34.93 -38.08
CA LEU A 351 -24.31 -35.11 -38.69
C LEU A 351 -23.28 -33.96 -38.69
N TYR A 352 -22.03 -34.41 -38.59
CA TYR A 352 -20.78 -33.77 -39.00
C TYR A 352 -20.83 -33.09 -40.38
N THR A 353 -20.29 -31.86 -40.47
CA THR A 353 -19.49 -31.45 -41.63
C THR A 353 -18.53 -30.30 -41.30
N HIS A 354 -17.31 -30.45 -41.81
CA HIS A 354 -16.20 -29.49 -41.82
C HIS A 354 -16.50 -28.26 -42.71
N ALA A 355 -15.89 -27.09 -42.37
CA ALA A 355 -15.40 -25.99 -43.24
C ALA A 355 -15.52 -24.65 -42.48
N CYS A 356 -14.44 -24.04 -41.97
CA CYS A 356 -13.49 -23.11 -42.61
C CYS A 356 -14.03 -21.69 -42.91
N ASP A 357 -13.27 -20.71 -42.40
CA ASP A 357 -13.13 -19.31 -42.81
C ASP A 357 -14.30 -18.33 -42.75
N GLY A 358 -13.96 -17.09 -42.34
CA GLY A 358 -14.78 -15.91 -42.62
C GLY A 358 -14.69 -14.81 -41.58
N GLN A 359 -13.75 -13.90 -41.76
CA GLN A 359 -13.71 -12.57 -41.13
C GLN A 359 -15.06 -11.85 -41.20
N SER A 360 -15.44 -11.11 -40.17
CA SER A 360 -16.04 -9.78 -40.36
C SER A 360 -15.95 -8.90 -39.11
N ASN A 361 -15.48 -7.69 -39.38
CA ASN A 361 -15.49 -6.52 -38.51
C ASN A 361 -16.92 -6.00 -38.26
N PHE A 362 -17.01 -5.05 -37.32
CA PHE A 362 -18.02 -3.99 -37.09
C PHE A 362 -18.83 -4.16 -35.79
N VAL A 363 -18.52 -3.36 -34.75
CA VAL A 363 -18.89 -1.95 -34.48
C VAL A 363 -20.10 -1.88 -33.54
N ASP A 364 -19.78 -1.34 -32.36
CA ASP A 364 -20.53 -0.42 -31.51
C ASP A 364 -21.96 -0.03 -31.96
N ARG A 365 -22.95 -0.36 -31.13
CA ARG A 365 -24.25 0.33 -31.15
C ARG A 365 -24.86 0.40 -29.74
N SER A 366 -24.92 1.61 -29.22
CA SER A 366 -25.75 2.00 -28.07
C SER A 366 -27.20 2.35 -28.56
N PRO A 367 -28.17 2.61 -27.66
CA PRO A 367 -29.40 1.83 -27.46
C PRO A 367 -30.66 2.46 -28.09
N PRO A 368 -31.84 1.81 -27.99
CA PRO A 368 -33.11 2.53 -28.08
C PRO A 368 -33.90 2.49 -26.75
N VAL A 369 -34.15 3.71 -26.27
CA VAL A 369 -35.37 4.32 -25.72
C VAL A 369 -36.56 3.44 -25.28
N GLU A 370 -36.98 3.75 -24.06
CA GLU A 370 -38.28 3.65 -23.36
C GLU A 370 -39.51 3.09 -24.10
N ALA A 371 -40.18 2.14 -23.42
CA ALA A 371 -41.62 1.94 -23.47
C ALA A 371 -42.11 1.44 -22.10
N ASP A 372 -43.03 2.19 -21.50
CA ASP A 372 -43.79 1.85 -20.30
C ASP A 372 -44.75 0.68 -20.55
N LEU A 373 -44.98 -0.15 -19.50
CA LEU A 373 -46.29 -0.45 -18.89
C LEU A 373 -46.34 -1.84 -18.25
N ASP A 374 -46.89 -1.82 -17.03
CA ASP A 374 -47.29 -2.89 -16.14
C ASP A 374 -47.63 -4.25 -16.76
N ASN A 375 -47.02 -5.31 -16.20
CA ASN A 375 -47.78 -6.52 -15.91
C ASN A 375 -47.16 -7.29 -14.75
N SER A 376 -47.96 -7.39 -13.68
CA SER A 376 -47.80 -8.27 -12.54
C SER A 376 -47.69 -9.72 -12.98
N ASN A 377 -46.55 -10.36 -12.74
CA ASN A 377 -46.42 -11.80 -12.55
C ASN A 377 -45.11 -12.09 -11.80
N GLU A 378 -45.23 -12.48 -10.54
CA GLU A 378 -44.12 -13.07 -9.77
C GLU A 378 -43.60 -14.33 -10.46
N PRO A 379 -42.28 -14.47 -10.70
CA PRO A 379 -41.69 -15.77 -10.93
C PRO A 379 -40.99 -16.24 -9.66
N ASN A 380 -41.70 -17.10 -8.93
CA ASN A 380 -41.18 -17.93 -7.86
C ASN A 380 -40.31 -19.05 -8.46
N ASN A 381 -39.00 -18.82 -8.64
CA ASN A 381 -37.98 -19.87 -8.52
C ASN A 381 -36.58 -19.27 -8.37
N LYS A 382 -35.98 -19.41 -7.19
CA LYS A 382 -34.59 -18.99 -6.93
C LYS A 382 -33.63 -20.00 -7.53
N ASP A 383 -33.39 -19.93 -8.83
CA ASP A 383 -32.22 -20.56 -9.44
C ASP A 383 -30.97 -19.88 -8.89
N LYS A 384 -30.35 -20.51 -7.89
CA LYS A 384 -29.08 -20.05 -7.31
C LYS A 384 -27.99 -20.15 -8.37
N ILE A 385 -27.77 -19.08 -9.11
CA ILE A 385 -26.61 -18.93 -10.00
C ILE A 385 -25.35 -19.01 -9.13
N HIS A 386 -24.61 -20.11 -9.26
CA HIS A 386 -23.38 -20.31 -8.50
C HIS A 386 -22.20 -19.67 -9.24
N PHE A 387 -21.70 -18.56 -8.72
CA PHE A 387 -20.51 -17.90 -9.26
C PHE A 387 -19.25 -18.60 -8.73
N THR A 388 -18.53 -19.32 -9.59
CA THR A 388 -17.21 -19.88 -9.23
C THR A 388 -16.08 -19.05 -9.82
N LYS A 389 -15.20 -18.52 -8.97
CA LYS A 389 -13.94 -17.91 -9.37
C LYS A 389 -12.87 -19.02 -9.45
N LYS A 390 -12.72 -19.66 -10.60
CA LYS A 390 -11.64 -20.64 -10.82
C LYS A 390 -10.51 -20.00 -11.62
N LEU A 391 -9.28 -20.32 -11.25
CA LEU A 391 -8.10 -20.04 -12.06
C LEU A 391 -8.30 -20.71 -13.44
N GLY A 392 -8.20 -19.95 -14.53
CA GLY A 392 -8.52 -20.40 -15.89
C GLY A 392 -9.74 -19.74 -16.55
N VAL A 393 -10.46 -18.86 -15.83
CA VAL A 393 -11.48 -17.96 -16.39
C VAL A 393 -10.84 -16.63 -16.80
N SER A 394 -11.46 -15.82 -17.67
CA SER A 394 -11.01 -14.45 -17.94
C SER A 394 -10.81 -13.66 -16.63
N GLY A 395 -9.73 -12.91 -16.53
CA GLY A 395 -9.37 -12.16 -15.32
C GLY A 395 -8.54 -10.93 -15.66
N LYS A 396 -8.40 -10.02 -14.70
CA LYS A 396 -7.50 -8.87 -14.81
C LYS A 396 -6.20 -9.19 -14.08
N SER A 397 -5.08 -9.22 -14.82
CA SER A 397 -3.75 -9.29 -14.22
C SER A 397 -3.18 -7.89 -13.99
N MET A 398 -2.49 -7.72 -12.88
CA MET A 398 -1.73 -6.52 -12.57
C MET A 398 -0.32 -6.92 -12.17
N VAL A 399 0.67 -6.53 -12.98
CA VAL A 399 2.06 -6.93 -12.76
C VAL A 399 2.78 -5.82 -12.00
N PHE A 400 3.49 -6.21 -10.96
CA PHE A 400 4.39 -5.37 -10.18
C PHE A 400 5.82 -5.86 -10.33
N MET A 401 6.75 -4.94 -10.54
CA MET A 401 8.18 -5.22 -10.63
C MET A 401 8.91 -4.48 -9.50
N ALA A 402 9.69 -5.23 -8.74
CA ALA A 402 10.59 -4.71 -7.72
C ALA A 402 11.98 -4.41 -8.30
N ARG A 403 12.85 -3.81 -7.50
CA ARG A 403 14.24 -3.51 -7.90
C ARG A 403 15.11 -4.76 -8.02
N SER A 404 14.77 -5.81 -7.26
CA SER A 404 15.46 -7.08 -7.16
C SER A 404 14.50 -8.21 -6.78
N ARG A 405 14.94 -9.44 -6.99
CA ARG A 405 14.20 -10.65 -6.61
C ARG A 405 13.93 -10.69 -5.10
N GLN A 406 14.92 -10.35 -4.28
CA GLN A 406 14.81 -10.35 -2.83
C GLN A 406 13.77 -9.33 -2.35
N GLU A 407 13.74 -8.13 -2.93
CA GLU A 407 12.70 -7.15 -2.61
C GLU A 407 11.32 -7.65 -3.03
N ARG A 408 11.19 -8.24 -4.23
CA ARG A 408 9.96 -8.91 -4.67
C ARG A 408 9.51 -9.96 -3.66
N ASP A 409 10.42 -10.79 -3.15
CA ASP A 409 10.07 -11.85 -2.18
C ASP A 409 9.52 -11.30 -0.87
N LEU A 410 10.08 -10.20 -0.36
CA LEU A 410 9.55 -9.54 0.83
C LEU A 410 8.13 -9.01 0.60
N TRP A 411 7.86 -8.46 -0.59
CA TRP A 411 6.51 -8.05 -0.99
C TRP A 411 5.55 -9.24 -1.10
N VAL A 412 5.94 -10.29 -1.84
CA VAL A 412 5.13 -11.49 -2.04
C VAL A 412 4.80 -12.15 -0.71
N MET A 413 5.80 -12.28 0.19
CA MET A 413 5.62 -12.86 1.52
C MET A 413 4.64 -12.03 2.36
N SER A 414 4.80 -10.71 2.37
CA SER A 414 3.93 -9.81 3.13
C SER A 414 2.48 -9.85 2.64
N ILE A 415 2.28 -9.85 1.31
CA ILE A 415 0.94 -9.97 0.70
C ILE A 415 0.36 -11.37 0.97
N TYR A 416 1.19 -12.41 0.94
CA TYR A 416 0.74 -13.78 1.21
C TYR A 416 0.23 -13.95 2.64
N TYR A 417 0.97 -13.45 3.65
CA TYR A 417 0.52 -13.47 5.04
C TYR A 417 -0.79 -12.71 5.25
N GLU A 418 -0.93 -11.60 4.55
CA GLU A 418 -2.14 -10.80 4.54
C GLU A 418 -3.34 -11.56 3.94
N LEU A 419 -3.15 -12.21 2.79
CA LEU A 419 -4.16 -13.05 2.14
C LEU A 419 -4.58 -14.23 3.03
N GLU A 420 -3.62 -14.89 3.69
CA GLU A 420 -3.91 -15.99 4.60
C GLU A 420 -4.78 -15.53 5.77
N ARG A 421 -4.46 -14.36 6.34
CA ARG A 421 -5.24 -13.79 7.44
C ARG A 421 -6.67 -13.46 7.01
N LEU A 422 -6.84 -12.79 5.87
CA LEU A 422 -8.17 -12.43 5.34
C LEU A 422 -9.02 -13.66 5.05
N ARG A 423 -8.42 -14.73 4.51
CA ARG A 423 -9.13 -16.00 4.25
C ARG A 423 -9.57 -16.69 5.54
N LYS A 424 -8.73 -16.72 6.58
CA LYS A 424 -9.11 -17.25 7.90
C LYS A 424 -10.29 -16.49 8.48
N THR A 425 -10.28 -15.16 8.44
CA THR A 425 -11.39 -14.34 8.92
C THR A 425 -12.69 -14.61 8.14
N ALA A 426 -12.60 -14.81 6.82
CA ALA A 426 -13.75 -15.15 5.99
C ALA A 426 -14.35 -16.53 6.34
N THR A 427 -13.53 -17.56 6.60
CA THR A 427 -14.03 -18.90 6.98
C THR A 427 -14.76 -18.88 8.32
N PHE A 428 -14.21 -18.20 9.33
CA PHE A 428 -14.89 -18.06 10.64
C PHE A 428 -16.21 -17.29 10.53
N SER A 429 -16.30 -16.31 9.64
CA SER A 429 -17.54 -15.56 9.40
C SER A 429 -18.64 -16.41 8.74
N ILE A 430 -18.25 -17.40 7.92
CA ILE A 430 -19.19 -18.32 7.26
C ILE A 430 -19.71 -19.37 8.25
N GLU A 431 -18.83 -19.91 9.10
CA GLU A 431 -19.23 -20.88 10.14
C GLU A 431 -20.13 -20.25 11.20
N GLY A 432 -19.87 -19.00 11.61
CA GLY A 432 -20.74 -18.28 12.56
C GLY A 432 -22.15 -17.98 12.03
N ASN A 433 -22.33 -17.85 10.72
CA ASN A 433 -23.63 -17.61 10.08
C ASN A 433 -24.41 -18.91 9.76
N GLN A 434 -23.86 -20.10 10.05
CA GLN A 434 -24.60 -21.36 9.94
C GLN A 434 -25.19 -21.85 11.27
N VAL A 435 -24.99 -21.11 12.37
CA VAL A 435 -25.45 -21.48 13.73
C VAL A 435 -26.56 -20.55 14.25
N THR A 436 -27.18 -19.75 13.37
CA THR A 436 -28.43 -19.02 13.65
C THR A 436 -29.46 -19.34 12.59
#